data_AF-A0A7W8F157-F1
#
_entry.id   AF-A0A7W8F157-F1
#
_cell.length_a   1.000
_cell.length_b   1.000
_cell.length_c   1.000
_cell.angle_alpha   90.00
_cell.angle_beta   90.00
_cell.angle_gamma   90.00
#
_symmetry.space_group_name_H-M   'P 1'
#
loop_
_entity.id
_entity.type
_entity.pdbx_description
1 polymer ?
#
loop_
_entity_poly.entity_id
_entity_poly.type
_entity_poly.pdbx_seq_one_letter_code
_entity_poly.pdbx_strand_id
1 'polypeptide(L)'
;MPHRPVAPRAQGGDAGGPRALSLRYFNPLGADPQLRTGLQVLQPTHAVGRMIDAHHSGQAFTITGTDWPTPDGTCVRDYVHVWDLALAHVRALRRFETVLPADGTDNHQVIILGGRKATAVRELVDTFSEATGTPLPVVETPRRPGDAVGAYSRGTRAKNLLGWEPQLTIADGIRDSLRWYEKRDTILTTDEIIAKPLVRPCGRSSPLVVVAVAWAPGGCLVAARPSMPLCRSAASGVLAAATTYCSARSLIFVVRARRVVTS
;
A
#
# COMPACT_ATOMS: atom_id res chain seq x y z
N MET A 1 -17.03 -32.42 -52.23
CA MET A 1 -16.22 -32.12 -51.03
C MET A 1 -16.78 -32.94 -49.88
N PRO A 2 -16.13 -33.99 -49.37
CA PRO A 2 -16.63 -34.66 -48.18
C PRO A 2 -16.30 -33.81 -46.95
N HIS A 3 -17.32 -33.56 -46.11
CA HIS A 3 -17.15 -32.90 -44.83
C HIS A 3 -16.22 -33.72 -43.94
N ARG A 4 -15.09 -33.14 -43.55
CA ARG A 4 -14.19 -33.70 -42.53
C ARG A 4 -14.95 -33.70 -41.18
N PRO A 5 -14.99 -34.82 -40.44
CA PRO A 5 -15.48 -34.78 -39.06
C PRO A 5 -14.53 -33.93 -38.22
N VAL A 6 -15.08 -32.95 -37.50
CA VAL A 6 -14.34 -32.17 -36.51
C VAL A 6 -14.05 -33.12 -35.34
N ALA A 7 -12.77 -33.43 -35.12
CA ALA A 7 -12.35 -34.20 -33.96
C ALA A 7 -12.80 -33.49 -32.66
N PRO A 8 -13.28 -34.21 -31.64
CA PRO A 8 -13.57 -33.60 -30.34
C PRO A 8 -12.29 -32.94 -29.83
N ARG A 9 -12.38 -31.66 -29.44
CA ARG A 9 -11.29 -30.97 -28.75
C ARG A 9 -10.89 -31.83 -27.56
N ALA A 10 -9.63 -32.26 -27.55
CA ALA A 10 -9.02 -32.86 -26.38
C ALA A 10 -9.25 -31.93 -25.17
N GLN A 11 -9.96 -32.44 -24.17
CA GLN A 11 -10.04 -31.81 -22.85
C GLN A 11 -8.70 -32.09 -22.15
N GLY A 12 -7.76 -31.17 -22.28
CA GLY A 12 -6.48 -31.23 -21.60
C GLY A 12 -5.95 -29.83 -21.34
N GLY A 13 -5.86 -29.45 -20.06
CA GLY A 13 -5.03 -28.35 -19.57
C GLY A 13 -5.75 -27.04 -19.21
N ASP A 14 -5.77 -26.77 -17.90
CA ASP A 14 -5.88 -25.44 -17.25
C ASP A 14 -7.21 -24.66 -17.40
N ALA A 15 -8.24 -25.11 -16.68
CA ALA A 15 -9.56 -24.45 -16.60
C ALA A 15 -9.64 -23.28 -15.58
N GLY A 16 -8.52 -22.72 -15.13
CA GLY A 16 -8.51 -21.64 -14.13
C GLY A 16 -7.88 -20.35 -14.68
N GLY A 17 -8.67 -19.29 -14.85
CA GLY A 17 -8.12 -17.95 -15.12
C GLY A 17 -7.14 -17.48 -14.02
N PRO A 18 -6.43 -16.36 -14.22
CA PRO A 18 -5.49 -15.86 -13.21
C PRO A 18 -6.20 -15.58 -11.87
N ARG A 19 -5.67 -16.15 -10.78
CA ARG A 19 -6.12 -15.88 -9.41
C ARG A 19 -5.53 -14.57 -8.88
N ALA A 20 -6.34 -13.76 -8.20
CA ALA A 20 -5.90 -12.44 -7.73
C ALA A 20 -6.48 -12.04 -6.37
N LEU A 21 -5.61 -11.59 -5.46
CA LEU A 21 -6.00 -10.86 -4.25
C LEU A 21 -5.84 -9.35 -4.47
N SER A 22 -6.92 -8.61 -4.27
CA SER A 22 -6.95 -7.15 -4.28
C SER A 22 -6.95 -6.63 -2.85
N LEU A 23 -5.81 -6.13 -2.40
CA LEU A 23 -5.68 -5.49 -1.09
C LEU A 23 -5.95 -3.99 -1.26
N ARG A 24 -6.96 -3.47 -0.57
CA ARG A 24 -7.40 -2.07 -0.67
C ARG A 24 -7.23 -1.39 0.66
N TYR A 25 -6.63 -0.21 0.67
CA TYR A 25 -6.42 0.58 1.87
C TYR A 25 -6.47 2.06 1.56
N PHE A 26 -6.63 2.85 2.62
CA PHE A 26 -6.85 4.29 2.52
C PHE A 26 -5.58 5.06 2.83
N ASN A 27 -5.36 5.45 4.09
CA ASN A 27 -4.32 6.42 4.44
C ASN A 27 -3.17 5.73 5.17
N PRO A 28 -2.11 5.30 4.47
CA PRO A 28 -0.89 4.83 5.12
C PRO A 28 -0.19 6.00 5.83
N LEU A 29 0.36 5.72 7.01
CA LEU A 29 1.29 6.61 7.71
C LEU A 29 2.42 5.79 8.36
N GLY A 30 3.42 6.45 8.93
CA GLY A 30 4.58 5.79 9.52
C GLY A 30 5.72 5.53 8.54
N ALA A 31 6.71 4.81 9.04
CA ALA A 31 7.88 4.37 8.29
C ALA A 31 8.25 2.94 8.73
N ASP A 32 9.31 2.38 8.16
CA ASP A 32 9.90 1.17 8.73
C ASP A 32 10.45 1.48 10.13
N PRO A 33 10.06 0.75 11.19
CA PRO A 33 10.57 0.97 12.55
C PRO A 33 12.11 0.90 12.66
N GLN A 34 12.75 0.15 11.76
CA GLN A 34 14.21 0.04 11.64
C GLN A 34 14.84 1.13 10.75
N LEU A 35 14.05 2.09 10.27
CA LEU A 35 14.47 3.21 9.41
C LEU A 35 15.22 2.77 8.14
N ARG A 36 14.84 1.64 7.56
CA ARG A 36 15.38 1.15 6.28
C ARG A 36 14.68 1.79 5.07
N THR A 37 13.40 2.15 5.23
CA THR A 37 12.60 2.85 4.23
C THR A 37 11.47 3.63 4.89
N GLY A 38 10.91 4.58 4.17
CA GLY A 38 9.79 5.42 4.60
C GLY A 38 9.33 6.31 3.46
N LEU A 39 8.73 7.44 3.78
CA LEU A 39 8.24 8.40 2.80
C LEU A 39 9.40 8.99 1.97
N GLN A 40 9.39 8.77 0.66
CA GLN A 40 10.43 9.23 -0.28
C GLN A 40 9.95 10.40 -1.15
N VAL A 41 9.19 11.32 -0.56
CA VAL A 41 8.67 12.51 -1.24
C VAL A 41 9.09 13.75 -0.46
N LEU A 42 9.70 14.72 -1.15
CA LEU A 42 10.16 15.97 -0.55
C LEU A 42 8.98 16.82 -0.06
N GLN A 43 7.95 16.97 -0.90
CA GLN A 43 6.75 17.76 -0.61
C GLN A 43 5.52 16.84 -0.56
N PRO A 44 5.29 16.13 0.55
CA PRO A 44 4.13 15.27 0.70
C PRO A 44 2.82 16.05 0.63
N THR A 45 1.81 15.43 0.02
CA THR A 45 0.45 16.00 -0.07
C THR A 45 -0.52 15.38 0.94
N HIS A 46 -0.15 14.28 1.59
CA HIS A 46 -0.96 13.60 2.60
C HIS A 46 -0.86 14.29 3.97
N ALA A 47 -1.88 14.11 4.81
CA ALA A 47 -2.05 14.87 6.06
C ALA A 47 -0.82 14.84 6.97
N VAL A 48 -0.31 13.66 7.33
CA VAL A 48 0.83 13.53 8.26
C VAL A 48 2.09 14.22 7.70
N GLY A 49 2.43 14.01 6.43
CA GLY A 49 3.57 14.70 5.82
C GLY A 49 3.41 16.22 5.82
N ARG A 50 2.21 16.73 5.54
CA ARG A 50 1.91 18.18 5.62
C ARG A 50 1.97 18.72 7.06
N MET A 51 1.61 17.92 8.06
CA MET A 51 1.75 18.29 9.47
C MET A 51 3.23 18.36 9.89
N ILE A 52 4.05 17.42 9.42
CA ILE A 52 5.51 17.44 9.65
C ILE A 52 6.12 18.70 9.01
N ASP A 53 5.80 18.98 7.74
CA ASP A 53 6.30 20.19 7.07
C ASP A 53 5.84 21.48 7.78
N ALA A 54 4.58 21.54 8.22
CA ALA A 54 4.04 22.66 8.99
C ALA A 54 4.79 22.84 10.33
N HIS A 55 5.03 21.75 11.05
CA HIS A 55 5.78 21.74 12.30
C HIS A 55 7.21 22.27 12.13
N HIS A 56 7.95 21.79 11.12
CA HIS A 56 9.33 22.23 10.89
C HIS A 56 9.45 23.65 10.33
N SER A 57 8.48 24.09 9.53
CA SER A 57 8.48 25.45 8.96
C SER A 57 7.87 26.51 9.89
N GLY A 58 7.20 26.10 10.97
CA GLY A 58 6.41 26.98 11.83
C GLY A 58 5.13 27.51 11.18
N GLN A 59 4.75 26.99 10.00
CA GLN A 59 3.50 27.35 9.32
C GLN A 59 2.31 26.59 9.90
N ALA A 60 1.11 27.14 9.71
CA ALA A 60 -0.11 26.48 10.15
C ALA A 60 -0.52 25.34 9.21
N PHE A 61 -0.95 24.23 9.80
CA PHE A 61 -1.61 23.14 9.10
C PHE A 61 -3.07 23.53 8.77
N THR A 62 -3.48 23.37 7.52
CA THR A 62 -4.83 23.74 7.08
C THR A 62 -5.81 22.57 7.26
N ILE A 63 -6.81 22.72 8.12
CA ILE A 63 -7.97 21.81 8.20
C ILE A 63 -9.04 22.29 7.23
N THR A 64 -9.43 21.44 6.28
CA THR A 64 -10.42 21.77 5.26
C THR A 64 -11.76 21.11 5.55
N GLY A 65 -12.78 21.93 5.81
CA GLY A 65 -14.13 21.50 6.14
C GLY A 65 -14.28 21.11 7.61
N THR A 66 -15.02 21.93 8.36
CA THR A 66 -15.21 21.81 9.82
C THR A 66 -16.68 21.80 10.25
N ASP A 67 -17.57 21.65 9.27
CA ASP A 67 -19.03 21.65 9.39
C ASP A 67 -19.65 20.28 9.04
N TRP A 68 -18.86 19.21 8.99
CA TRP A 68 -19.34 17.86 8.66
C TRP A 68 -20.21 17.28 9.79
N PRO A 69 -21.11 16.31 9.50
CA PRO A 69 -21.90 15.62 10.52
C PRO A 69 -21.05 14.57 11.26
N THR A 70 -19.93 15.00 11.84
CA THR A 70 -18.99 14.21 12.66
C THR A 70 -18.91 14.86 14.04
N PRO A 71 -18.48 14.13 15.09
CA PRO A 71 -18.51 14.66 16.46
C PRO A 71 -17.75 15.98 16.65
N ASP A 72 -16.67 16.18 15.89
CA ASP A 72 -15.83 17.38 15.92
C ASP A 72 -16.00 18.26 14.67
N GLY A 73 -16.96 17.96 13.79
CA GLY A 73 -17.17 18.69 12.54
C GLY A 73 -16.13 18.47 11.45
N THR A 74 -15.02 17.76 11.72
CA THR A 74 -13.96 17.57 10.73
C THR A 74 -14.07 16.26 9.98
N CYS A 75 -13.37 16.17 8.84
CA CYS A 75 -13.28 14.95 8.07
C CYS A 75 -12.79 13.77 8.90
N VAL A 76 -13.35 12.58 8.66
CA VAL A 76 -12.90 11.35 9.31
C VAL A 76 -12.18 10.47 8.29
N ARG A 77 -11.06 9.90 8.70
CA ARG A 77 -10.19 9.08 7.84
C ARG A 77 -9.71 7.84 8.59
N ASP A 78 -9.45 6.80 7.83
CA ASP A 78 -8.88 5.56 8.34
C ASP A 78 -7.38 5.53 8.06
N TYR A 79 -6.60 5.54 9.14
CA TYR A 79 -5.15 5.53 9.12
C TYR A 79 -4.60 4.18 9.56
N VAL A 80 -3.65 3.67 8.78
CA VAL A 80 -3.01 2.38 9.05
C VAL A 80 -1.51 2.53 8.94
N HIS A 81 -0.78 1.91 9.87
CA HIS A 81 0.67 1.95 9.84
C HIS A 81 1.22 1.20 8.63
N VAL A 82 2.16 1.79 7.90
CA VAL A 82 2.74 1.22 6.67
C VAL A 82 3.42 -0.13 6.91
N TRP A 83 4.01 -0.30 8.09
CA TRP A 83 4.58 -1.59 8.52
C TRP A 83 3.52 -2.69 8.65
N ASP A 84 2.37 -2.39 9.28
CA ASP A 84 1.27 -3.35 9.38
C ASP A 84 0.69 -3.69 8.01
N LEU A 85 0.59 -2.70 7.11
CA LEU A 85 0.21 -2.95 5.72
C LEU A 85 1.18 -3.90 5.03
N ALA A 86 2.50 -3.69 5.17
CA ALA A 86 3.50 -4.58 4.59
C ALA A 86 3.33 -6.02 5.12
N LEU A 87 3.11 -6.19 6.42
CA LEU A 87 2.83 -7.50 7.03
C LEU A 87 1.54 -8.13 6.51
N ALA A 88 0.51 -7.32 6.21
CA ALA A 88 -0.73 -7.81 5.58
C ALA A 88 -0.47 -8.45 4.22
N HIS A 89 0.40 -7.82 3.40
CA HIS A 89 0.77 -8.35 2.08
C HIS A 89 1.52 -9.68 2.21
N VAL A 90 2.45 -9.78 3.17
CA VAL A 90 3.14 -11.04 3.47
C VAL A 90 2.15 -12.13 3.91
N ARG A 91 1.16 -11.80 4.75
CA ARG A 91 0.13 -12.76 5.15
C ARG A 91 -0.78 -13.16 3.99
N ALA A 92 -1.16 -12.22 3.12
CA ALA A 92 -1.94 -12.50 1.92
C ALA A 92 -1.23 -13.48 0.98
N LEU A 93 0.08 -13.31 0.77
CA LEU A 93 0.89 -14.26 0.00
C LEU A 93 0.96 -15.63 0.66
N ARG A 94 1.24 -15.69 1.97
CA ARG A 94 1.34 -16.96 2.71
C ARG A 94 0.04 -17.75 2.74
N ARG A 95 -1.11 -17.07 2.73
CA ARG A 95 -2.43 -17.69 2.77
C ARG A 95 -3.10 -17.73 1.40
N PHE A 96 -2.40 -17.40 0.32
CA PHE A 96 -2.99 -17.25 -1.00
C PHE A 96 -3.77 -18.49 -1.44
N GLU A 97 -3.16 -19.67 -1.31
CA GLU A 97 -3.79 -20.94 -1.68
C GLU A 97 -4.99 -21.31 -0.79
N THR A 98 -4.99 -20.87 0.47
CA THR A 98 -6.12 -21.06 1.39
C THR A 98 -7.27 -20.09 1.08
N VAL A 99 -6.95 -18.85 0.70
CA VAL A 99 -7.93 -17.80 0.44
C VAL A 99 -8.54 -17.92 -0.96
N LEU A 100 -7.76 -18.36 -1.95
CA LEU A 100 -8.20 -18.61 -3.32
C LEU A 100 -7.71 -19.99 -3.77
N PRO A 101 -8.41 -21.08 -3.42
CA PRO A 101 -8.03 -22.43 -3.82
C PRO A 101 -7.96 -22.61 -5.34
N ALA A 102 -7.13 -23.54 -5.80
CA ALA A 102 -6.98 -23.86 -7.22
C ALA A 102 -8.06 -24.84 -7.74
N ASP A 103 -9.28 -24.76 -7.19
CA ASP A 103 -10.41 -25.64 -7.52
C ASP A 103 -11.41 -24.98 -8.50
N GLY A 104 -11.15 -23.73 -8.90
CA GLY A 104 -11.98 -22.97 -9.83
C GLY A 104 -13.24 -22.35 -9.20
N THR A 105 -13.39 -22.40 -7.87
CA THR A 105 -14.57 -21.88 -7.17
C THR A 105 -14.57 -20.36 -7.01
N ASP A 106 -13.41 -19.78 -6.72
CA ASP A 106 -13.20 -18.33 -6.67
C ASP A 106 -11.78 -18.00 -7.17
N ASN A 107 -11.71 -17.10 -8.16
CA ASN A 107 -10.46 -16.64 -8.73
C ASN A 107 -10.09 -15.20 -8.31
N HIS A 108 -10.95 -14.50 -7.55
CA HIS A 108 -10.66 -13.12 -7.18
C HIS A 108 -11.30 -12.69 -5.86
N GLN A 109 -10.46 -12.25 -4.93
CA GLN A 109 -10.93 -11.74 -3.65
C GLN A 109 -10.42 -10.33 -3.34
N VAL A 110 -11.33 -9.50 -2.83
CA VAL A 110 -11.02 -8.14 -2.34
C VAL A 110 -10.97 -8.16 -0.82
N ILE A 111 -9.87 -7.66 -0.26
CA ILE A 111 -9.68 -7.53 1.19
C ILE A 111 -9.34 -6.07 1.49
N ILE A 112 -10.16 -5.44 2.33
CA ILE A 112 -9.90 -4.09 2.80
C ILE A 112 -8.97 -4.18 4.02
N LEU A 113 -7.86 -3.45 3.97
CA LEU A 113 -6.91 -3.26 5.04
C LEU A 113 -7.06 -1.83 5.54
N GLY A 114 -7.34 -1.68 6.82
CA GLY A 114 -7.32 -0.36 7.44
C GLY A 114 -6.94 -0.46 8.89
N GLY A 115 -7.01 0.69 9.55
CA GLY A 115 -6.64 0.92 10.92
C GLY A 115 -7.65 0.36 11.91
N ARG A 116 -7.36 0.65 13.17
CA ARG A 116 -8.16 0.16 14.31
C ARG A 116 -9.45 0.95 14.48
N LYS A 117 -9.41 2.25 14.17
CA LYS A 117 -10.53 3.18 14.33
C LYS A 117 -10.51 4.26 13.26
N ALA A 118 -11.69 4.79 12.99
CA ALA A 118 -11.85 6.02 12.24
C ALA A 118 -11.33 7.19 13.09
N THR A 119 -10.60 8.12 12.49
CA THR A 119 -9.96 9.25 13.18
C THR A 119 -10.32 10.56 12.50
N ALA A 120 -10.77 11.52 13.30
CA ALA A 120 -11.08 12.85 12.83
C ALA A 120 -9.80 13.66 12.57
N VAL A 121 -9.85 14.71 11.74
CA VAL A 121 -8.66 15.51 11.44
C VAL A 121 -8.17 16.25 12.69
N ARG A 122 -9.06 16.79 13.54
CA ARG A 122 -8.62 17.43 14.80
C ARG A 122 -7.97 16.40 15.73
N GLU A 123 -8.56 15.22 15.88
CA GLU A 123 -7.96 14.13 16.67
C GLU A 123 -6.55 13.76 16.16
N LEU A 124 -6.33 13.75 14.84
CA LEU A 124 -5.00 13.52 14.26
C LEU A 124 -4.03 14.66 14.60
N VAL A 125 -4.47 15.92 14.54
CA VAL A 125 -3.67 17.09 14.94
C VAL A 125 -3.30 17.02 16.42
N ASP A 126 -4.24 16.64 17.28
CA ASP A 126 -4.02 16.50 18.71
C ASP A 126 -2.97 15.41 18.98
N THR A 127 -3.14 14.24 18.38
CA THR A 127 -2.17 13.14 18.47
C THR A 127 -0.78 13.55 17.96
N PHE A 128 -0.72 14.37 16.91
CA PHE A 128 0.54 14.90 16.38
C PHE A 128 1.20 15.89 17.35
N SER A 129 0.41 16.76 17.96
CA SER A 129 0.89 17.74 18.94
C SER A 129 1.41 17.04 20.20
N GLU A 130 0.73 15.99 20.65
CA GLU A 130 1.18 15.15 21.76
C GLU A 130 2.51 14.44 21.43
N ALA A 131 2.61 13.86 20.23
CA ALA A 131 3.81 13.14 19.80
C ALA A 131 5.04 14.04 19.62
N THR A 132 4.84 15.31 19.29
CA THR A 132 5.93 16.31 19.13
C THR A 132 6.21 17.09 20.42
N GLY A 133 5.31 17.04 21.41
CA GLY A 133 5.40 17.83 22.64
C GLY A 133 5.14 19.33 22.45
N THR A 134 4.71 19.74 21.26
CA THR A 134 4.43 21.14 20.92
C THR A 134 3.11 21.24 20.17
N PRO A 135 2.22 22.20 20.49
CA PRO A 135 0.99 22.42 19.73
C PRO A 135 1.28 22.72 18.25
N LEU A 136 0.63 21.99 17.34
CA LEU A 136 0.69 22.28 15.91
C LEU A 136 -0.24 23.47 15.59
N PRO A 137 0.26 24.58 15.00
CA PRO A 137 -0.60 25.67 14.59
C PRO A 137 -1.57 25.21 13.51
N VAL A 138 -2.84 25.61 13.60
CA VAL A 138 -3.89 25.20 12.67
C VAL A 138 -4.68 26.39 12.15
N VAL A 139 -5.06 26.33 10.88
CA VAL A 139 -6.06 27.24 10.26
C VAL A 139 -7.18 26.40 9.67
N GLU A 140 -8.42 26.81 9.93
CA GLU A 140 -9.61 26.15 9.39
C GLU A 140 -10.09 26.88 8.12
N THR A 141 -10.44 26.12 7.09
CA THR A 141 -10.95 26.65 5.83
C THR A 141 -12.21 25.92 5.39
N PRO A 142 -13.01 26.49 4.46
CA PRO A 142 -14.14 25.77 3.86
C PRO A 142 -13.75 24.42 3.26
N ARG A 143 -14.76 23.57 3.05
CA ARG A 143 -14.61 22.26 2.40
C ARG A 143 -14.02 22.40 1.00
N ARG A 144 -13.21 21.43 0.58
CA ARG A 144 -12.80 21.35 -0.83
C ARG A 144 -13.94 20.74 -1.65
N PRO A 145 -14.23 21.26 -2.86
CA PRO A 145 -15.21 20.65 -3.74
C PRO A 145 -14.86 19.17 -4.00
N GLY A 146 -15.80 18.27 -3.73
CA GLY A 146 -15.63 16.83 -3.93
C GLY A 146 -15.05 16.05 -2.73
N ASP A 147 -14.76 16.70 -1.60
CA ASP A 147 -14.45 16.01 -0.35
C ASP A 147 -15.68 15.24 0.16
N ALA A 148 -15.42 14.09 0.75
CA ALA A 148 -16.43 13.30 1.47
C ALA A 148 -16.16 13.35 2.98
N VAL A 149 -17.24 13.27 3.77
CA VAL A 149 -17.23 13.22 5.24
C VAL A 149 -16.13 12.27 5.74
N GLY A 150 -16.10 11.06 5.18
CA GLY A 150 -15.08 10.07 5.46
C GLY A 150 -15.40 8.70 4.89
N ALA A 151 -14.38 7.85 4.87
CA ALA A 151 -14.52 6.41 4.66
C ALA A 151 -13.63 5.71 5.69
N TYR A 152 -14.18 4.69 6.36
CA TYR A 152 -13.42 3.85 7.26
C TYR A 152 -13.67 2.38 6.95
N SER A 153 -12.63 1.56 7.13
CA SER A 153 -12.71 0.15 6.81
C SER A 153 -13.37 -0.66 7.93
N ARG A 154 -13.98 -1.78 7.55
CA ARG A 154 -14.35 -2.85 8.47
C ARG A 154 -13.41 -4.03 8.21
N GLY A 155 -12.42 -4.20 9.08
CA GLY A 155 -11.32 -5.17 8.93
C GLY A 155 -11.68 -6.65 9.11
N THR A 156 -12.97 -7.00 9.27
CA THR A 156 -13.42 -8.38 9.57
C THR A 156 -12.92 -9.41 8.56
N ARG A 157 -12.91 -9.06 7.26
CA ARG A 157 -12.43 -9.97 6.21
C ARG A 157 -10.92 -10.21 6.30
N ALA A 158 -10.14 -9.17 6.61
CA ALA A 158 -8.69 -9.30 6.78
C ALA A 158 -8.36 -10.18 7.99
N LYS A 159 -9.10 -10.03 9.10
CA LYS A 159 -8.99 -10.91 10.25
C LYS A 159 -9.31 -12.36 9.89
N ASN A 160 -10.45 -12.61 9.25
CA ASN A 160 -10.91 -13.98 8.99
C ASN A 160 -10.05 -14.70 7.95
N LEU A 161 -9.71 -14.03 6.84
CA LEU A 161 -8.99 -14.65 5.73
C LEU A 161 -7.48 -14.62 5.92
N LEU A 162 -6.93 -13.53 6.47
CA LEU A 162 -5.48 -13.35 6.61
C LEU A 162 -4.98 -13.62 8.03
N GLY A 163 -5.86 -13.68 9.02
CA GLY A 163 -5.47 -13.61 10.43
C GLY A 163 -4.76 -12.28 10.73
N TRP A 164 -5.12 -11.20 10.04
CA TRP A 164 -4.45 -9.91 10.13
C TRP A 164 -5.32 -8.85 10.78
N GLU A 165 -4.72 -8.12 11.72
CA GLU A 165 -5.25 -6.90 12.33
C GLU A 165 -4.06 -5.94 12.53
N PRO A 166 -4.25 -4.62 12.33
CA PRO A 166 -3.20 -3.64 12.59
C PRO A 166 -2.84 -3.63 14.08
N GLN A 167 -1.54 -3.58 14.38
CA GLN A 167 -1.00 -3.61 15.75
C GLN A 167 -0.51 -2.24 16.20
N LEU A 168 0.02 -1.45 15.28
CA LEU A 168 0.60 -0.14 15.55
C LEU A 168 -0.49 0.94 15.56
N THR A 169 -0.31 1.92 16.44
CA THR A 169 -1.22 3.04 16.62
C THR A 169 -0.90 4.20 15.66
N ILE A 170 -1.77 5.22 15.63
CA ILE A 170 -1.50 6.47 14.90
C ILE A 170 -0.31 7.19 15.52
N ALA A 171 -0.21 7.23 16.86
CA ALA A 171 0.92 7.81 17.56
C ALA A 171 2.24 7.11 17.18
N ASP A 172 2.24 5.77 17.09
CA ASP A 172 3.41 5.00 16.63
C ASP A 172 3.86 5.43 15.24
N GLY A 173 2.91 5.61 14.32
CA GLY A 173 3.26 6.00 12.97
C GLY A 173 3.60 7.48 12.82
N ILE A 174 3.03 8.39 13.62
CA ILE A 174 3.52 9.77 13.65
C ILE A 174 4.97 9.80 14.12
N ARG A 175 5.29 9.09 15.21
CA ARG A 175 6.66 8.95 15.72
C ARG A 175 7.60 8.39 14.66
N ASP A 176 7.22 7.29 14.00
CA ASP A 176 8.08 6.66 13.00
C ASP A 176 8.22 7.52 11.73
N SER A 177 7.19 8.28 11.36
CA SER A 177 7.27 9.29 10.29
C SER A 177 8.23 10.44 10.63
N LEU A 178 8.19 10.95 11.87
CA LEU A 178 9.11 12.00 12.33
C LEU A 178 10.57 11.50 12.32
N ARG A 179 10.84 10.33 12.89
CA ARG A 179 12.17 9.70 12.87
C ARG A 179 12.69 9.48 11.45
N TRP A 180 11.80 9.13 10.53
CA TRP A 180 12.18 8.98 9.13
C TRP A 180 12.46 10.33 8.46
N TYR A 181 11.72 11.38 8.79
CA TYR A 181 11.92 12.72 8.22
C TYR A 181 13.35 13.22 8.40
N GLU A 182 13.93 13.05 9.59
CA GLU A 182 15.32 13.41 9.91
C GLU A 182 16.35 12.71 8.99
N LYS A 183 16.05 11.49 8.57
CA LYS A 183 16.92 10.69 7.68
C LYS A 183 16.60 10.91 6.20
N ARG A 184 15.35 11.25 5.86
CA ARG A 184 14.81 11.29 4.49
C ARG A 184 15.71 12.09 3.57
N ASP A 185 16.14 13.27 3.99
CA ASP A 185 16.87 14.21 3.13
C ASP A 185 18.31 13.74 2.85
N THR A 186 18.87 12.88 3.71
CA THR A 186 20.16 12.21 3.44
C THR A 186 20.06 11.15 2.34
N ILE A 187 18.85 10.64 2.08
CA ILE A 187 18.56 9.62 1.07
C ILE A 187 18.05 10.28 -0.22
N LEU A 188 17.29 11.37 -0.08
CA LEU A 188 16.80 12.18 -1.18
C LEU A 188 17.81 13.30 -1.48
N THR A 189 19.03 12.96 -1.88
CA THR A 189 20.01 13.98 -2.29
C THR A 189 19.48 14.80 -3.46
N THR A 190 19.60 16.13 -3.39
CA THR A 190 19.13 17.10 -4.39
C THR A 190 19.66 16.79 -5.81
N ASP A 191 20.87 16.25 -5.91
CA ASP A 191 21.54 15.97 -7.19
C ASP A 191 20.91 14.82 -7.99
N GLU A 192 20.32 13.81 -7.34
CA GLU A 192 19.64 12.70 -8.02
C GLU A 192 18.23 13.07 -8.51
N ILE A 193 17.63 14.13 -7.94
CA ILE A 193 16.26 14.57 -8.23
C ILE A 193 16.24 15.58 -9.39
N ILE A 194 17.20 16.51 -9.47
CA ILE A 194 17.32 17.44 -10.60
C ILE A 194 17.62 16.68 -11.91
N ALA A 195 18.37 15.58 -11.84
CA ALA A 195 18.73 14.77 -13.01
C ALA A 195 17.58 13.89 -13.57
N LYS A 196 16.44 13.79 -12.88
CA LYS A 196 15.35 12.88 -13.27
C LYS A 196 14.10 13.67 -13.63
N PRO A 197 13.80 13.88 -14.93
CA PRO A 197 12.62 14.63 -15.33
C PRO A 197 11.37 13.92 -14.82
N LEU A 198 10.55 14.66 -14.07
CA LEU A 198 9.29 14.19 -13.47
C LEU A 198 8.16 13.94 -14.49
N VAL A 199 8.44 14.10 -15.78
CA VAL A 199 7.53 13.74 -16.87
C VAL A 199 8.35 13.01 -17.93
N ARG A 200 8.24 11.68 -18.00
CA ARG A 200 8.55 10.98 -19.25
C ARG A 200 7.32 11.12 -20.15
N PRO A 201 7.46 11.57 -21.41
CA PRO A 201 6.37 11.56 -22.37
C PRO A 201 5.74 10.16 -22.40
N CYS A 202 4.41 10.10 -22.39
CA CYS A 202 3.65 8.86 -22.53
C CYS A 202 3.99 8.23 -23.89
N GLY A 203 5.00 7.37 -23.93
CA GLY A 203 5.58 6.93 -25.19
C GLY A 203 6.79 6.02 -25.03
N ARG A 204 6.78 5.13 -24.03
CA ARG A 204 7.50 3.85 -23.93
C ARG A 204 7.35 3.33 -22.51
N SER A 205 7.05 2.05 -22.38
CA SER A 205 6.82 1.33 -21.12
C SER A 205 7.85 1.70 -20.04
N SER A 206 7.40 2.49 -19.05
CA SER A 206 8.15 2.70 -17.82
C SER A 206 8.12 1.41 -16.99
N PRO A 207 9.21 1.06 -16.28
CA PRO A 207 9.29 -0.22 -15.60
C PRO A 207 8.24 -0.25 -14.48
N LEU A 208 7.42 -1.29 -14.48
CA LEU A 208 6.60 -1.62 -13.32
C LEU A 208 7.51 -1.69 -12.09
N VAL A 209 7.18 -0.96 -11.03
CA VAL A 209 7.68 -1.29 -9.69
C VAL A 209 6.95 -2.56 -9.27
N VAL A 210 7.54 -3.70 -9.60
CA VAL A 210 7.11 -5.01 -9.12
C VAL A 210 7.80 -5.26 -7.79
N VAL A 211 7.02 -5.30 -6.71
CA VAL A 211 7.54 -5.87 -5.44
C VAL A 211 7.49 -7.38 -5.60
N ALA A 212 8.59 -7.96 -6.07
CA ALA A 212 8.74 -9.41 -6.12
C ALA A 212 9.21 -9.89 -4.75
N VAL A 213 8.33 -10.59 -4.03
CA VAL A 213 8.70 -11.33 -2.82
C VAL A 213 8.96 -12.77 -3.25
N ALA A 214 10.23 -13.14 -3.42
CA ALA A 214 10.61 -14.53 -3.64
C ALA A 214 10.77 -15.23 -2.29
N TRP A 215 10.15 -16.41 -2.15
CA TRP A 215 10.31 -17.28 -0.99
C TRP A 215 10.97 -18.60 -1.43
N ALA A 216 12.03 -18.99 -0.73
CA ALA A 216 12.61 -20.32 -0.80
C ALA A 216 12.46 -21.00 0.58
N PRO A 217 12.14 -22.30 0.65
CA PRO A 217 12.13 -23.03 1.92
C PRO A 217 13.56 -23.04 2.48
N GLY A 218 13.78 -22.32 3.58
CA GLY A 218 15.13 -22.14 4.17
C GLY A 218 15.47 -20.75 4.71
N GLY A 219 14.59 -19.74 4.57
CA GLY A 219 14.68 -18.54 5.41
C GLY A 219 15.55 -17.37 4.91
N CYS A 220 15.69 -17.15 3.60
CA CYS A 220 16.25 -15.90 3.08
C CYS A 220 15.18 -15.03 2.40
N LEU A 221 14.94 -13.83 2.95
CA LEU A 221 14.17 -12.77 2.32
C LEU A 221 15.16 -11.94 1.47
N VAL A 222 15.15 -12.11 0.14
CA VAL A 222 15.97 -11.28 -0.75
C VAL A 222 15.08 -10.22 -1.40
N ALA A 223 15.26 -8.96 -0.99
CA ALA A 223 14.76 -7.82 -1.74
C ALA A 223 15.75 -7.56 -2.91
N ALA A 224 15.42 -8.05 -4.10
CA ALA A 224 16.27 -7.82 -5.27
C ALA A 224 16.12 -6.38 -5.78
N ARG A 225 17.25 -5.67 -5.89
CA ARG A 225 17.36 -4.41 -6.65
C ARG A 225 17.18 -4.69 -8.16
N PRO A 226 16.78 -3.68 -8.98
CA PRO A 226 16.29 -3.90 -10.34
C PRO A 226 17.33 -4.31 -11.40
N SER A 227 18.56 -4.66 -11.04
CA SER A 227 19.67 -4.75 -11.99
C SER A 227 20.55 -6.00 -11.92
N MET A 228 20.19 -7.05 -11.16
CA MET A 228 20.92 -8.33 -11.24
C MET A 228 20.25 -9.31 -12.21
N PRO A 229 21.00 -9.96 -13.11
CA PRO A 229 20.47 -11.05 -13.91
C PRO A 229 20.13 -12.23 -12.99
N LEU A 230 18.87 -12.68 -13.05
CA LEU A 230 18.38 -13.87 -12.34
C LEU A 230 19.22 -15.08 -12.75
N CYS A 231 20.08 -15.54 -11.83
CA CYS A 231 20.82 -16.79 -11.98
C CYS A 231 19.79 -17.94 -11.98
N ARG A 232 19.74 -18.71 -13.07
CA ARG A 232 18.86 -19.90 -13.19
C ARG A 232 19.41 -21.00 -12.29
N SER A 233 18.80 -21.18 -11.12
CA SER A 233 18.89 -22.43 -10.37
C SER A 233 17.49 -23.03 -10.28
N ALA A 234 17.36 -24.27 -10.78
CA ALA A 234 16.12 -25.02 -10.81
C ALA A 234 15.63 -25.33 -9.39
N ALA A 235 14.51 -24.74 -8.98
CA ALA A 235 13.69 -25.22 -7.89
C ALA A 235 12.24 -24.77 -8.13
N SER A 236 11.30 -25.70 -8.01
CA SER A 236 9.86 -25.44 -8.12
C SER A 236 9.47 -24.28 -7.18
N GLY A 237 8.97 -23.18 -7.73
CA GLY A 237 8.66 -21.97 -6.99
C GLY A 237 7.44 -21.25 -7.54
N VAL A 238 6.62 -20.71 -6.63
CA VAL A 238 5.52 -19.78 -6.99
C VAL A 238 6.15 -18.44 -7.33
N LEU A 239 6.00 -18.01 -8.59
CA LEU A 239 6.38 -16.66 -9.00
C LEU A 239 5.20 -15.72 -8.73
N ALA A 240 5.32 -14.86 -7.71
CA ALA A 240 4.34 -13.84 -7.39
C ALA A 240 4.86 -12.46 -7.83
N ALA A 241 4.09 -11.78 -8.67
CA ALA A 241 4.33 -10.38 -9.04
C ALA A 241 3.28 -9.51 -8.37
N ALA A 242 3.71 -8.50 -7.61
CA ALA A 242 2.83 -7.47 -7.07
C ALA A 242 2.90 -6.22 -7.96
N THR A 243 1.77 -5.79 -8.52
CA THR A 243 1.66 -4.57 -9.31
C THR A 243 0.87 -3.53 -8.52
N THR A 244 1.42 -2.32 -8.42
CA THR A 244 0.77 -1.17 -7.78
C THR A 244 0.02 -0.35 -8.81
N TYR A 245 -1.27 -0.08 -8.59
CA TYR A 245 -2.04 0.89 -9.38
C TYR A 245 -2.48 2.04 -8.47
N CYS A 246 -2.13 3.27 -8.85
CA CYS A 246 -2.46 4.48 -8.10
C CYS A 246 -3.65 5.18 -8.80
N SER A 247 -4.79 5.24 -8.12
CA SER A 247 -5.96 6.02 -8.52
C SER A 247 -6.30 7.00 -7.41
N ALA A 248 -6.80 8.19 -7.75
CA ALA A 248 -7.04 9.33 -6.85
C ALA A 248 -7.97 9.06 -5.64
N ARG A 249 -8.47 7.84 -5.45
CA ARG A 249 -9.35 7.45 -4.34
C ARG A 249 -8.92 6.16 -3.61
N SER A 250 -7.91 5.42 -4.09
CA SER A 250 -7.40 4.18 -3.45
C SER A 250 -6.07 3.74 -4.06
N LEU A 251 -5.13 3.22 -3.25
CA LEU A 251 -4.07 2.35 -3.76
C LEU A 251 -4.62 0.93 -3.91
N ILE A 252 -4.46 0.34 -5.10
CA ILE A 252 -4.82 -1.05 -5.38
C ILE A 252 -3.53 -1.83 -5.60
N PHE A 253 -3.30 -2.83 -4.75
CA PHE A 253 -2.26 -3.84 -4.97
C PHE A 253 -2.89 -5.10 -5.53
N VAL A 254 -2.42 -5.53 -6.70
CA VAL A 254 -2.81 -6.81 -7.32
C VAL A 254 -1.63 -7.75 -7.21
N VAL A 255 -1.80 -8.82 -6.44
CA VAL A 255 -0.87 -9.94 -6.42
C VAL A 255 -1.32 -10.94 -7.48
N ARG A 256 -0.48 -11.20 -8.48
CA ARG A 256 -0.70 -12.22 -9.50
C ARG A 256 0.28 -13.36 -9.29
N ALA A 257 -0.22 -14.56 -9.06
CA ALA A 257 0.56 -15.78 -9.04
C ALA A 257 0.20 -16.63 -10.26
N ARG A 258 1.22 -17.14 -10.98
CA ARG A 258 1.05 -18.23 -11.96
C ARG A 258 1.82 -19.43 -11.46
N ARG A 259 1.20 -20.61 -11.53
CA ARG A 259 1.92 -21.87 -11.34
C ARG A 259 2.82 -22.06 -12.56
N VAL A 260 4.14 -22.00 -12.36
CA VAL A 260 5.08 -22.41 -13.40
C VAL A 260 5.25 -23.91 -13.25
N VAL A 261 4.55 -24.67 -14.10
CA VAL A 261 4.83 -26.10 -14.26
C VAL A 261 5.97 -26.20 -15.26
N THR A 262 7.18 -26.52 -14.79
CA THR A 262 8.28 -26.90 -15.66
C THR A 262 8.10 -28.38 -16.02
N SER A 263 7.89 -28.65 -17.31
CA SER A 263 8.09 -29.98 -17.90
C SER A 263 9.55 -30.36 -17.92
#